data_AF-A0A3B9J039-F1
#
_entry.id   AF-A0A3B9J039-F1
#
_cell.length_a   1.000
_cell.length_b   1.000
_cell.length_c   1.000
_cell.angle_alpha   90.00
_cell.angle_beta   90.00
_cell.angle_gamma   90.00
#
_symmetry.space_group_name_H-M   'P 1'
#
loop_
_entity.id
_entity.type
_entity.pdbx_description
1 polymer ?
#
loop_
_entity_poly.entity_id
_entity_poly.type
_entity_poly.pdbx_seq_one_letter_code
_entity_poly.pdbx_strand_id
1 'polypeptide(L)'
;MSKSMTRYLFVVLLIVAASCGSNDIGRGEYFDRHPSFATTIAPSTSSLPIPTATTGFSSSSVSVLVGPAPLSPGEQLQEVSLPSNVEVSPTGLGGQIRATAFGPQGDFGWGLSYYTALWGSFPSIPPNGALTASGTWLIPDNWRYSETLCPEGTFARDSLSERGPSYRDVFQTIEGGVGHWDQTRFPSEQPKLRLIGNVDCYTTDTSNPGWAWSNGRELVPGLVQLSNRMIVPPDGITFEPQAGALVGAAWLALPLSEPYERDGLLVGDKSWTLFLESANFRGPVAYWTPESWSRVTANHPPSQFRGMDHRPIDTEYRIFAAHLDLPSVSTNENERDWFRIPQIEFPVDGQGRTIFHQDVTFYGKGAVYDQVKDALDGGQLPLTVDPSSLMHAPLQTHRWGLQSDGKEIVGLERFVALEDWDTDEKEGWAWGLQWPDRSGVFPSYFKESGDEWQPVDASESPSQLQIPAPFARSARQSGYAPPLDNGPLPQVSTANLNDGSVVRYTWYRFVDQP
;
A
#
# COMPACT_ATOMS: atom_id res chain seq x y z
N MET A 1 6.98 43.31 38.73
CA MET A 1 7.44 44.61 38.15
C MET A 1 8.27 44.25 36.92
N SER A 2 7.83 44.57 35.69
CA SER A 2 8.15 45.81 34.94
C SER A 2 9.59 45.81 34.40
N LYS A 3 9.88 45.91 33.08
CA LYS A 3 9.07 46.20 31.85
C LYS A 3 9.82 45.62 30.61
N SER A 4 9.14 45.21 29.52
CA SER A 4 8.95 45.94 28.23
C SER A 4 10.26 46.23 27.44
N MET A 5 10.35 46.24 26.09
CA MET A 5 9.28 46.43 25.09
C MET A 5 9.64 45.94 23.65
N THR A 6 8.73 45.15 23.08
CA THR A 6 8.21 45.12 21.68
C THR A 6 8.77 46.06 20.60
N ARG A 7 8.99 45.53 19.37
CA ARG A 7 8.39 46.05 18.11
C ARG A 7 8.52 45.15 16.87
N TYR A 8 7.45 45.12 16.07
CA TYR A 8 7.36 44.55 14.71
C TYR A 8 7.79 45.58 13.65
N LEU A 9 8.06 45.11 12.42
CA LEU A 9 7.81 45.90 11.21
C LEU A 9 7.26 45.01 10.08
N PHE A 10 6.19 45.46 9.42
CA PHE A 10 5.70 44.89 8.16
C PHE A 10 6.41 45.57 6.98
N VAL A 11 6.58 44.85 5.87
CA VAL A 11 6.72 45.45 4.53
C VAL A 11 5.78 44.70 3.58
N VAL A 12 4.97 45.45 2.84
CA VAL A 12 4.12 44.97 1.74
C VAL A 12 4.61 45.65 0.48
N LEU A 13 4.71 44.91 -0.63
CA LEU A 13 4.84 45.49 -1.97
C LEU A 13 4.07 44.61 -2.97
N LEU A 14 3.44 45.23 -3.96
CA LEU A 14 2.58 44.59 -4.95
C LEU A 14 2.86 45.13 -6.36
N ILE A 15 2.85 44.22 -7.34
CA ILE A 15 2.42 44.40 -8.75
C ILE A 15 3.12 45.51 -9.57
N VAL A 16 3.79 45.10 -10.67
CA VAL A 16 3.37 45.40 -12.07
C VAL A 16 3.78 44.21 -12.96
N ALA A 17 2.95 43.85 -13.94
CA ALA A 17 3.24 42.82 -14.95
C ALA A 17 3.54 43.43 -16.33
N ALA A 18 4.26 42.70 -17.18
CA ALA A 18 4.46 43.02 -18.60
C ALA A 18 4.58 41.72 -19.42
N SER A 19 4.03 41.69 -20.64
CA SER A 19 3.93 40.49 -21.48
C SER A 19 4.46 40.71 -22.90
N CYS A 20 5.18 39.70 -23.44
CA CYS A 20 5.50 39.43 -24.85
C CYS A 20 6.11 38.01 -24.93
N GLY A 21 5.94 37.17 -25.96
CA GLY A 21 5.00 37.24 -27.09
C GLY A 21 5.55 36.61 -28.39
N SER A 22 5.14 35.37 -28.73
CA SER A 22 5.45 34.61 -29.99
C SER A 22 6.94 34.20 -30.17
N ASN A 23 7.40 33.21 -30.96
CA ASN A 23 6.87 32.01 -31.67
C ASN A 23 8.12 31.13 -32.10
N ASP A 24 8.11 29.93 -32.71
CA ASP A 24 7.08 29.08 -33.34
C ASP A 24 7.49 27.56 -33.45
N ILE A 25 6.52 26.71 -33.84
CA ILE A 25 6.58 25.38 -34.53
C ILE A 25 7.76 24.37 -34.30
N GLY A 26 7.38 23.14 -33.88
CA GLY A 26 8.08 21.87 -34.14
C GLY A 26 7.10 20.68 -33.99
N ARG A 27 7.21 19.61 -34.82
CA ARG A 27 6.22 18.49 -34.86
C ARG A 27 6.87 17.10 -34.78
N GLY A 28 6.18 16.18 -34.10
CA GLY A 28 6.37 14.72 -34.16
C GLY A 28 6.95 14.12 -32.87
N GLU A 29 6.45 13.00 -32.33
CA GLU A 29 5.27 12.18 -32.67
C GLU A 29 4.53 11.72 -31.39
N TYR A 30 3.37 11.06 -31.53
CA TYR A 30 2.47 10.73 -30.41
C TYR A 30 2.92 9.49 -29.63
N PHE A 31 2.79 9.57 -28.30
CA PHE A 31 2.35 8.45 -27.46
C PHE A 31 1.02 8.84 -26.83
N ASP A 32 0.03 7.94 -26.85
CA ASP A 32 -1.32 8.25 -26.38
C ASP A 32 -1.38 8.43 -24.86
N ARG A 33 -1.97 9.54 -24.41
CA ARG A 33 -2.13 9.88 -23.00
C ARG A 33 -3.20 9.00 -22.36
N HIS A 34 -2.85 8.22 -21.33
CA HIS A 34 -3.84 7.65 -20.42
C HIS A 34 -4.49 8.78 -19.59
N PRO A 35 -5.83 8.89 -19.55
CA PRO A 35 -6.50 9.92 -18.76
C PRO A 35 -6.54 9.53 -17.28
N SER A 36 -5.68 10.18 -16.48
CA SER A 36 -5.80 10.28 -15.01
C SER A 36 -7.19 10.78 -14.61
N PHE A 37 -7.55 10.66 -13.33
CA PHE A 37 -8.92 10.73 -12.79
C PHE A 37 -9.71 12.05 -13.01
N ALA A 38 -9.17 13.04 -13.71
CA ALA A 38 -9.70 14.41 -13.81
C ALA A 38 -9.85 14.96 -15.25
N THR A 39 -10.43 14.20 -16.19
CA THR A 39 -10.92 14.76 -17.48
C THR A 39 -12.28 14.18 -17.90
N THR A 40 -13.19 15.06 -18.32
CA THR A 40 -14.55 14.73 -18.78
C THR A 40 -14.62 14.22 -20.22
N ILE A 41 -15.45 13.20 -20.46
CA ILE A 41 -15.96 12.86 -21.80
C ILE A 41 -17.49 12.73 -21.69
N ALA A 42 -18.22 13.49 -22.51
CA ALA A 42 -19.68 13.41 -22.56
C ALA A 42 -20.15 12.14 -23.30
N PRO A 43 -21.20 11.44 -22.82
CA PRO A 43 -21.66 10.20 -23.45
C PRO A 43 -22.35 10.47 -24.79
N SER A 44 -21.75 9.99 -25.88
CA SER A 44 -22.40 9.95 -27.19
C SER A 44 -23.34 8.74 -27.26
N THR A 45 -24.65 9.00 -27.37
CA THR A 45 -25.67 7.97 -27.43
C THR A 45 -25.77 7.37 -28.84
N SER A 46 -25.30 6.12 -28.99
CA SER A 46 -25.69 5.26 -30.12
C SER A 46 -26.21 3.93 -29.60
N SER A 47 -27.42 3.56 -30.02
CA SER A 47 -28.06 2.30 -29.67
C SER A 47 -27.94 1.32 -30.83
N LEU A 48 -27.28 0.19 -30.59
CA LEU A 48 -27.23 -0.94 -31.51
C LEU A 48 -28.10 -2.10 -30.96
N PRO A 49 -28.88 -2.78 -31.81
CA PRO A 49 -29.80 -3.82 -31.36
C PRO A 49 -29.05 -5.11 -30.98
N ILE A 50 -29.39 -5.68 -29.83
CA ILE A 50 -28.85 -6.96 -29.36
C ILE A 50 -29.50 -8.11 -30.17
N PRO A 51 -28.72 -8.99 -30.83
CA PRO A 51 -29.27 -10.15 -31.54
C PRO A 51 -29.66 -11.27 -30.58
N THR A 52 -30.93 -11.67 -30.59
CA THR A 52 -31.43 -12.79 -29.77
C THR A 52 -31.01 -14.13 -30.37
N ALA A 53 -29.88 -14.69 -29.92
CA ALA A 53 -29.38 -15.99 -30.33
C ALA A 53 -29.87 -17.10 -29.38
N THR A 54 -30.96 -17.79 -29.73
CA THR A 54 -31.54 -18.87 -28.92
C THR A 54 -30.81 -20.20 -29.13
N THR A 55 -29.65 -20.39 -28.51
CA THR A 55 -28.93 -21.68 -28.47
C THR A 55 -29.22 -22.43 -27.18
N GLY A 56 -29.79 -23.63 -27.29
CA GLY A 56 -30.13 -24.47 -26.13
C GLY A 56 -28.89 -25.08 -25.49
N PHE A 57 -28.51 -24.59 -24.31
CA PHE A 57 -27.46 -25.21 -23.50
C PHE A 57 -27.96 -26.49 -22.84
N SER A 58 -27.30 -27.61 -23.14
CA SER A 58 -27.39 -28.83 -22.35
C SER A 58 -26.80 -28.56 -20.97
N SER A 59 -27.64 -28.44 -19.95
CA SER A 59 -27.20 -28.23 -18.57
C SER A 59 -26.58 -29.52 -18.02
N SER A 60 -25.27 -29.68 -18.21
CA SER A 60 -24.47 -30.55 -17.33
C SER A 60 -24.73 -30.11 -15.89
N SER A 61 -25.13 -31.04 -15.03
CA SER A 61 -25.46 -30.74 -13.64
C SER A 61 -24.23 -30.23 -12.92
N VAL A 62 -24.17 -28.91 -12.68
CA VAL A 62 -23.08 -28.30 -11.91
C VAL A 62 -23.14 -28.86 -10.49
N SER A 63 -22.10 -29.60 -10.10
CA SER A 63 -21.95 -30.13 -8.76
C SER A 63 -21.96 -28.99 -7.75
N VAL A 64 -23.00 -28.90 -6.92
CA VAL A 64 -23.07 -27.87 -5.87
C VAL A 64 -21.97 -28.14 -4.85
N LEU A 65 -20.92 -27.32 -4.89
CA LEU A 65 -19.76 -27.46 -4.03
C LEU A 65 -20.09 -26.96 -2.62
N VAL A 66 -20.45 -27.85 -1.70
CA VAL A 66 -20.73 -27.48 -0.30
C VAL A 66 -19.43 -27.42 0.53
N GLY A 67 -19.39 -26.58 1.57
CA GLY A 67 -18.29 -26.51 2.55
C GLY A 67 -17.01 -25.80 2.09
N PRO A 68 -15.89 -25.94 2.83
CA PRO A 68 -14.61 -25.33 2.51
C PRO A 68 -13.83 -26.08 1.41
N ALA A 69 -12.78 -25.45 0.88
CA ALA A 69 -11.84 -26.10 -0.04
C ALA A 69 -11.14 -27.31 0.62
N PRO A 70 -10.86 -28.41 -0.12
CA PRO A 70 -9.95 -29.44 0.36
C PRO A 70 -8.58 -28.84 0.66
N LEU A 71 -8.07 -29.11 1.86
CA LEU A 71 -6.76 -28.60 2.28
C LEU A 71 -5.65 -29.53 1.79
N SER A 72 -4.78 -29.02 0.93
CA SER A 72 -3.48 -29.65 0.66
C SER A 72 -2.53 -29.45 1.85
N PRO A 73 -1.62 -30.40 2.13
CA PRO A 73 -0.47 -30.15 3.00
C PRO A 73 0.37 -28.96 2.48
N GLY A 74 1.10 -28.30 3.37
CA GLY A 74 2.13 -27.35 2.96
C GLY A 74 3.33 -28.08 2.33
N GLU A 75 4.03 -27.36 1.46
CA GLU A 75 5.33 -27.76 0.93
C GLU A 75 6.40 -27.70 2.04
N GLN A 76 7.44 -28.53 1.94
CA GLN A 76 8.61 -28.40 2.80
C GLN A 76 9.49 -27.26 2.28
N LEU A 77 10.09 -26.48 3.19
CA LEU A 77 11.10 -25.49 2.83
C LEU A 77 12.31 -26.18 2.17
N GLN A 78 12.87 -25.51 1.17
CA GLN A 78 14.04 -25.99 0.45
C GLN A 78 15.26 -26.06 1.38
N GLU A 79 15.85 -27.25 1.52
CA GLU A 79 17.18 -27.37 2.14
C GLU A 79 18.25 -26.71 1.24
N VAL A 80 19.09 -25.87 1.84
CA VAL A 80 20.22 -25.20 1.17
C VAL A 80 21.50 -25.62 1.87
N SER A 81 22.50 -26.05 1.08
CA SER A 81 23.82 -26.40 1.59
C SER A 81 24.76 -25.20 1.48
N LEU A 82 25.35 -24.79 2.60
CA LEU A 82 26.28 -23.66 2.70
C LEU A 82 27.65 -24.14 3.21
N PRO A 83 28.75 -23.43 2.89
CA PRO A 83 30.07 -23.66 3.49
C PRO A 83 30.05 -23.49 5.01
N SER A 84 30.91 -24.21 5.73
CA SER A 84 30.94 -24.23 7.20
C SER A 84 31.38 -22.93 7.88
N ASN A 85 31.74 -21.91 7.11
CA ASN A 85 32.09 -20.55 7.57
C ASN A 85 31.06 -19.49 7.12
N VAL A 86 29.90 -19.92 6.58
CA VAL A 86 28.83 -19.03 6.12
C VAL A 86 27.62 -19.22 7.02
N GLU A 87 27.18 -18.12 7.63
CA GLU A 87 26.03 -18.09 8.53
C GLU A 87 24.80 -17.52 7.81
N VAL A 88 23.61 -17.73 8.38
CA VAL A 88 22.33 -17.27 7.81
C VAL A 88 21.64 -16.36 8.82
N SER A 89 21.31 -15.13 8.42
CA SER A 89 20.42 -14.24 9.18
C SER A 89 19.04 -14.17 8.53
N PRO A 90 17.94 -14.29 9.29
CA PRO A 90 16.60 -13.98 8.78
C PRO A 90 16.38 -12.45 8.64
N THR A 91 17.19 -11.64 9.31
CA THR A 91 17.10 -10.17 9.38
C THR A 91 18.43 -9.58 8.93
N GLY A 92 18.72 -9.71 7.64
CA GLY A 92 19.93 -9.19 7.01
C GLY A 92 19.82 -7.70 6.72
N LEU A 93 19.38 -7.35 5.52
CA LEU A 93 19.06 -5.95 5.18
C LEU A 93 17.61 -5.66 5.54
N GLY A 94 17.39 -4.62 6.34
CA GLY A 94 16.06 -4.14 6.73
C GLY A 94 15.89 -2.63 6.58
N GLY A 95 14.66 -2.17 6.36
CA GLY A 95 14.31 -0.75 6.37
C GLY A 95 13.49 -0.24 5.18
N GLN A 96 13.65 1.04 4.84
CA GLN A 96 12.81 1.75 3.85
C GLN A 96 13.63 2.58 2.86
N ILE A 97 13.37 2.37 1.57
CA ILE A 97 13.58 3.37 0.52
C ILE A 97 12.33 4.26 0.50
N ARG A 98 12.44 5.59 0.52
CA ARG A 98 11.25 6.46 0.69
C ARG A 98 11.35 7.85 0.10
N ALA A 99 10.18 8.37 -0.29
CA ALA A 99 9.92 9.79 -0.52
C ALA A 99 8.85 10.30 0.46
N THR A 100 8.68 11.62 0.53
CA THR A 100 7.59 12.27 1.24
C THR A 100 6.74 13.06 0.26
N ALA A 101 5.42 12.83 0.28
CA ALA A 101 4.46 13.74 -0.30
C ALA A 101 4.11 14.81 0.74
N PHE A 102 4.45 16.07 0.47
CA PHE A 102 4.04 17.20 1.30
C PHE A 102 2.63 17.64 0.89
N GLY A 103 1.64 17.35 1.73
CA GLY A 103 0.24 17.64 1.41
C GLY A 103 -0.13 19.11 1.66
N PRO A 104 -1.28 19.54 1.12
CA PRO A 104 -1.72 20.93 1.22
C PRO A 104 -2.11 21.36 2.63
N GLN A 105 -1.98 22.67 2.85
CA GLN A 105 -2.68 23.37 3.92
C GLN A 105 -4.16 23.51 3.54
N GLY A 106 -5.07 22.92 4.32
CA GLY A 106 -6.52 23.01 4.08
C GLY A 106 -7.25 21.72 4.45
N ASP A 107 -8.55 21.66 4.15
CA ASP A 107 -9.40 20.49 4.43
C ASP A 107 -9.36 19.47 3.27
N PHE A 108 -8.17 18.92 3.01
CA PHE A 108 -7.89 17.94 1.94
C PHE A 108 -7.66 16.51 2.45
N GLY A 109 -7.97 16.24 3.72
CA GLY A 109 -7.82 14.92 4.32
C GLY A 109 -9.04 14.00 4.14
N TRP A 110 -9.88 14.20 3.12
CA TRP A 110 -11.04 13.33 2.84
C TRP A 110 -10.71 12.21 1.84
N GLY A 111 -9.48 12.19 1.33
CA GLY A 111 -8.95 11.07 0.55
C GLY A 111 -7.53 11.29 0.07
N LEU A 112 -6.89 10.20 -0.37
CA LEU A 112 -5.59 10.19 -1.03
C LEU A 112 -5.62 9.18 -2.18
N SER A 113 -5.11 9.57 -3.35
CA SER A 113 -4.85 8.68 -4.47
C SER A 113 -3.42 8.81 -5.00
N TYR A 114 -2.96 7.75 -5.65
CA TYR A 114 -1.65 7.65 -6.30
C TYR A 114 -1.65 6.44 -7.25
N TYR A 115 -0.70 6.41 -8.18
CA TYR A 115 -0.32 5.16 -8.85
C TYR A 115 0.89 4.54 -8.15
N THR A 116 0.93 3.22 -8.06
CA THR A 116 2.09 2.44 -7.60
C THR A 116 2.46 1.38 -8.64
N ALA A 117 3.74 1.07 -8.78
CA ALA A 117 4.22 0.14 -9.80
C ALA A 117 4.13 -1.33 -9.37
N LEU A 118 3.86 -2.20 -10.35
CA LEU A 118 3.79 -3.65 -10.21
C LEU A 118 5.02 -4.31 -10.85
N TRP A 119 5.83 -5.01 -10.06
CA TRP A 119 6.91 -5.86 -10.57
C TRP A 119 7.27 -7.00 -9.61
N GLY A 120 7.63 -8.15 -10.16
CA GLY A 120 8.33 -9.20 -9.41
C GLY A 120 9.72 -8.73 -9.02
N SER A 121 10.01 -8.63 -7.73
CA SER A 121 11.26 -8.05 -7.20
C SER A 121 12.43 -9.04 -7.18
N PHE A 122 12.18 -10.31 -7.53
CA PHE A 122 13.14 -11.41 -7.45
C PHE A 122 13.10 -12.23 -8.76
N PRO A 123 14.22 -12.85 -9.20
CA PRO A 123 14.26 -13.66 -10.44
C PRO A 123 13.42 -14.95 -10.46
N SER A 124 12.69 -15.23 -9.38
CA SER A 124 11.76 -16.36 -9.21
C SER A 124 10.93 -16.16 -7.93
N ILE A 125 10.17 -17.16 -7.48
CA ILE A 125 9.50 -17.15 -6.16
C ILE A 125 10.44 -16.59 -5.06
N PRO A 126 9.97 -15.63 -4.23
CA PRO A 126 10.77 -14.96 -3.21
C PRO A 126 11.51 -15.89 -2.25
N PRO A 127 12.63 -15.43 -1.67
CA PRO A 127 13.27 -16.05 -0.52
C PRO A 127 12.33 -16.15 0.69
N ASN A 128 12.46 -17.24 1.45
CA ASN A 128 11.72 -17.43 2.69
C ASN A 128 12.07 -16.34 3.71
N GLY A 129 11.05 -15.65 4.23
CA GLY A 129 11.20 -14.53 5.16
C GLY A 129 11.49 -13.17 4.50
N ALA A 130 11.54 -13.08 3.17
CA ALA A 130 11.65 -11.79 2.50
C ALA A 130 10.32 -11.03 2.49
N LEU A 131 10.35 -9.78 2.96
CA LEU A 131 9.30 -8.79 2.84
C LEU A 131 9.73 -7.70 1.84
N THR A 132 8.85 -7.42 0.89
CA THR A 132 8.91 -6.24 0.03
C THR A 132 7.53 -5.61 0.03
N ALA A 133 7.38 -4.32 0.33
CA ALA A 133 6.08 -3.66 0.38
C ALA A 133 6.16 -2.20 -0.10
N SER A 134 5.32 -1.84 -1.08
CA SER A 134 5.26 -0.52 -1.72
C SER A 134 3.91 0.14 -1.43
N GLY A 135 3.92 1.30 -0.76
CA GLY A 135 2.70 2.00 -0.35
C GLY A 135 2.94 3.23 0.55
N THR A 136 1.90 3.59 1.32
CA THR A 136 1.84 4.75 2.24
C THR A 136 0.87 4.47 3.39
N TRP A 137 1.01 5.23 4.48
CA TRP A 137 0.19 5.14 5.70
C TRP A 137 -0.81 6.31 5.82
N LEU A 138 -2.11 6.00 5.78
CA LEU A 138 -3.18 6.95 6.07
C LEU A 138 -3.53 6.85 7.55
N ILE A 139 -3.42 7.96 8.30
CA ILE A 139 -3.68 8.01 9.76
C ILE A 139 -4.64 9.18 10.04
N PRO A 140 -5.51 9.12 11.06
CA PRO A 140 -6.44 10.21 11.37
C PRO A 140 -5.71 11.45 11.91
N ASP A 141 -6.06 12.67 11.45
CA ASP A 141 -5.44 13.91 11.94
C ASP A 141 -5.71 14.12 13.44
N ASN A 142 -4.65 13.82 14.19
CA ASN A 142 -4.52 14.09 15.61
C ASN A 142 -3.20 14.82 15.89
N TRP A 143 -2.62 15.53 14.92
CA TRP A 143 -1.24 16.07 15.07
C TRP A 143 -1.14 17.06 16.22
N ARG A 144 -2.19 17.86 16.45
CA ARG A 144 -2.28 18.83 17.57
C ARG A 144 -2.85 18.23 18.86
N TYR A 145 -3.05 16.91 18.94
CA TYR A 145 -3.61 16.25 20.10
C TYR A 145 -2.53 15.55 20.93
N SER A 146 -2.47 15.90 22.22
CA SER A 146 -1.38 15.53 23.13
C SER A 146 -1.75 14.46 24.15
N GLU A 147 -3.02 14.09 24.26
CA GLU A 147 -3.47 13.03 25.17
C GLU A 147 -3.14 11.65 24.58
N THR A 148 -3.02 10.64 25.45
CA THR A 148 -2.80 9.25 25.02
C THR A 148 -4.02 8.75 24.24
N LEU A 149 -3.83 8.37 22.98
CA LEU A 149 -4.87 7.77 22.14
C LEU A 149 -5.01 6.26 22.35
N CYS A 150 -3.92 5.55 22.63
CA CYS A 150 -3.95 4.09 22.83
C CYS A 150 -4.27 3.69 24.28
N PRO A 151 -5.34 2.90 24.53
CA PRO A 151 -5.66 2.35 25.85
C PRO A 151 -4.56 1.41 26.38
N GLU A 152 -4.47 1.28 27.70
CA GLU A 152 -3.59 0.28 28.36
C GLU A 152 -4.07 -1.15 28.06
N GLY A 153 -3.15 -2.07 27.81
CA GLY A 153 -3.45 -3.41 27.29
C GLY A 153 -3.50 -3.51 25.76
N THR A 154 -3.24 -2.41 25.03
CA THR A 154 -3.04 -2.45 23.57
C THR A 154 -1.57 -2.62 23.21
N PHE A 155 -1.27 -3.30 22.11
CA PHE A 155 0.12 -3.64 21.75
C PHE A 155 1.02 -2.39 21.68
N ALA A 156 0.57 -1.35 20.99
CA ALA A 156 1.35 -0.12 20.85
C ALA A 156 1.54 0.63 22.18
N ARG A 157 0.55 0.64 23.06
CA ARG A 157 0.66 1.29 24.39
C ARG A 157 1.64 0.55 25.29
N ASP A 158 1.62 -0.77 25.25
CA ASP A 158 2.37 -1.62 26.17
C ASP A 158 3.79 -1.95 25.66
N SER A 159 4.01 -1.92 24.33
CA SER A 159 5.27 -2.35 23.69
C SER A 159 6.02 -1.25 22.93
N LEU A 160 5.34 -0.21 22.42
CA LEU A 160 5.93 0.83 21.55
C LEU A 160 6.06 2.17 22.30
N SER A 161 6.69 2.13 23.47
CA SER A 161 6.77 3.26 24.43
C SER A 161 7.37 4.55 23.84
N GLU A 162 8.25 4.42 22.84
CA GLU A 162 8.88 5.50 22.07
C GLU A 162 7.93 6.28 21.16
N ARG A 163 6.73 5.75 20.89
CA ARG A 163 5.62 6.43 20.19
C ARG A 163 4.73 7.22 21.16
N GLY A 164 5.01 7.12 22.47
CA GLY A 164 4.35 7.90 23.51
C GLY A 164 4.73 9.39 23.49
N PRO A 165 4.02 10.24 24.27
CA PRO A 165 2.88 9.91 25.13
C PRO A 165 1.54 9.85 24.37
N SER A 166 1.49 10.33 23.11
CA SER A 166 0.24 10.43 22.34
C SER A 166 -0.15 9.14 21.63
N TYR A 167 0.81 8.36 21.11
CA TYR A 167 0.59 7.17 20.28
C TYR A 167 -0.19 7.46 18.98
N ARG A 168 -0.28 8.72 18.55
CA ARG A 168 -1.13 9.19 17.43
C ARG A 168 -0.83 8.55 16.06
N ASP A 169 0.41 8.16 15.85
CA ASP A 169 0.97 7.58 14.63
C ASP A 169 0.99 6.04 14.64
N VAL A 170 0.51 5.44 15.73
CA VAL A 170 0.27 4.00 15.88
C VAL A 170 -1.15 3.67 16.32
N PHE A 171 -1.97 4.69 16.61
CA PHE A 171 -3.35 4.55 17.08
C PHE A 171 -4.24 3.84 16.07
N GLN A 172 -4.33 4.40 14.85
CA GLN A 172 -5.09 3.84 13.74
C GLN A 172 -4.44 4.18 12.41
N THR A 173 -4.48 3.23 11.49
CA THR A 173 -3.89 3.37 10.15
C THR A 173 -4.67 2.56 9.11
N ILE A 174 -4.67 3.03 7.86
CA ILE A 174 -4.87 2.19 6.68
C ILE A 174 -3.50 2.03 5.99
N GLU A 175 -3.16 0.79 5.68
CA GLU A 175 -1.84 0.34 5.21
C GLU A 175 -1.95 -0.76 4.14
N GLY A 176 -0.85 -1.48 3.92
CA GLY A 176 -0.74 -2.52 2.91
C GLY A 176 -0.10 -1.95 1.65
N GLY A 177 -0.69 -2.27 0.50
CA GLY A 177 -0.13 -1.94 -0.80
C GLY A 177 0.44 -3.17 -1.51
N VAL A 178 1.31 -2.93 -2.49
CA VAL A 178 1.83 -3.94 -3.41
C VAL A 178 3.10 -4.55 -2.83
N GLY A 179 3.15 -5.87 -2.66
CA GLY A 179 4.32 -6.50 -2.04
C GLY A 179 4.39 -8.02 -2.11
N HIS A 180 5.58 -8.56 -1.86
CA HIS A 180 5.76 -9.94 -1.44
C HIS A 180 5.85 -9.94 0.08
N TRP A 181 4.85 -10.54 0.73
CA TRP A 181 4.73 -10.53 2.20
C TRP A 181 5.26 -11.86 2.77
N ASP A 182 6.01 -11.81 3.86
CA ASP A 182 6.51 -12.99 4.60
C ASP A 182 5.39 -13.99 4.94
N GLN A 183 4.22 -13.48 5.33
CA GLN A 183 3.01 -14.24 5.68
C GLN A 183 2.16 -14.62 4.46
N THR A 184 2.74 -14.69 3.26
CA THR A 184 2.03 -15.15 2.04
C THR A 184 1.93 -16.67 2.02
N ARG A 185 0.71 -17.22 2.10
CA ARG A 185 0.53 -18.69 2.07
C ARG A 185 0.72 -19.31 0.70
N PHE A 186 0.46 -18.55 -0.36
CA PHE A 186 0.68 -18.99 -1.75
C PHE A 186 1.73 -18.08 -2.40
N PRO A 187 3.03 -18.30 -2.16
CA PRO A 187 4.09 -17.51 -2.78
C PRO A 187 3.97 -17.45 -4.30
N SER A 188 4.29 -16.29 -4.85
CA SER A 188 4.19 -15.95 -6.27
C SER A 188 5.44 -15.18 -6.67
N GLU A 189 5.82 -15.26 -7.95
CA GLU A 189 6.90 -14.46 -8.54
C GLU A 189 6.48 -13.01 -8.81
N GLN A 190 5.18 -12.71 -8.66
CA GLN A 190 4.60 -11.38 -8.74
C GLN A 190 4.03 -10.96 -7.39
N PRO A 191 4.11 -9.67 -7.04
CA PRO A 191 3.62 -9.16 -5.76
C PRO A 191 2.11 -9.29 -5.67
N LYS A 192 1.59 -9.22 -4.45
CA LYS A 192 0.17 -9.14 -4.17
C LYS A 192 -0.17 -7.77 -3.59
N LEU A 193 -1.31 -7.22 -4.00
CA LEU A 193 -1.91 -6.09 -3.30
C LEU A 193 -2.65 -6.62 -2.07
N ARG A 194 -2.15 -6.30 -0.88
CA ARG A 194 -2.83 -6.54 0.40
C ARG A 194 -3.46 -5.25 0.91
N LEU A 195 -4.62 -5.41 1.52
CA LEU A 195 -5.35 -4.36 2.20
C LEU A 195 -5.14 -4.59 3.68
N ILE A 196 -4.57 -3.62 4.39
CA ILE A 196 -4.29 -3.73 5.82
C ILE A 196 -4.91 -2.52 6.51
N GLY A 197 -5.45 -2.75 7.70
CA GLY A 197 -5.74 -1.70 8.66
C GLY A 197 -5.12 -2.09 9.98
N ASN A 198 -4.66 -1.11 10.75
CA ASN A 198 -4.59 -1.25 12.19
C ASN A 198 -5.71 -0.39 12.76
N VAL A 199 -6.73 -1.05 13.33
CA VAL A 199 -7.94 -0.39 13.86
C VAL A 199 -7.85 -0.08 15.35
N ASP A 200 -6.89 -0.69 16.07
CA ASP A 200 -6.82 -0.63 17.52
C ASP A 200 -5.40 -0.78 18.10
N CYS A 201 -4.50 0.15 17.77
CA CYS A 201 -3.17 0.25 18.39
C CYS A 201 -2.33 -1.04 18.22
N TYR A 202 -2.40 -1.63 17.03
CA TYR A 202 -1.79 -2.90 16.61
C TYR A 202 -2.16 -4.10 17.50
N THR A 203 -3.31 -4.06 18.17
CA THR A 203 -3.73 -5.13 19.09
C THR A 203 -4.41 -6.29 18.36
N THR A 204 -5.12 -6.01 17.27
CA THR A 204 -5.78 -7.02 16.43
C THR A 204 -5.35 -6.94 14.97
N ASP A 205 -5.37 -8.09 14.31
CA ASP A 205 -5.07 -8.20 12.89
C ASP A 205 -6.32 -7.88 12.07
N THR A 206 -6.26 -6.82 11.27
CA THR A 206 -7.27 -6.50 10.26
C THR A 206 -6.62 -6.38 8.88
N SER A 207 -6.89 -7.34 7.98
CA SER A 207 -6.40 -7.33 6.60
C SER A 207 -7.49 -7.76 5.61
N ASN A 208 -7.13 -8.36 4.48
CA ASN A 208 -8.05 -8.89 3.47
C ASN A 208 -9.16 -9.76 4.11
N PRO A 209 -10.36 -9.83 3.51
CA PRO A 209 -11.50 -10.50 4.13
C PRO A 209 -11.18 -11.96 4.46
N GLY A 210 -11.26 -12.32 5.74
CA GLY A 210 -10.90 -13.66 6.21
C GLY A 210 -9.40 -13.89 6.46
N TRP A 211 -8.57 -12.85 6.68
CA TRP A 211 -7.13 -13.01 6.91
C TRP A 211 -6.54 -12.32 8.15
N ALA A 212 -6.09 -13.13 9.13
CA ALA A 212 -5.21 -12.68 10.21
C ALA A 212 -3.75 -12.83 9.75
N TRP A 213 -2.94 -11.78 9.93
CA TRP A 213 -1.61 -11.67 9.34
C TRP A 213 -0.48 -12.07 10.30
N SER A 214 -0.49 -11.58 11.55
CA SER A 214 0.54 -11.87 12.56
C SER A 214 0.14 -12.95 13.57
N ASN A 215 -1.13 -12.98 14.00
CA ASN A 215 -1.51 -13.56 15.30
C ASN A 215 -2.24 -14.91 15.20
N GLY A 216 -2.77 -15.26 14.03
CA GLY A 216 -3.46 -16.53 13.77
C GLY A 216 -4.76 -16.76 14.57
N ARG A 217 -5.38 -15.71 15.10
CA ARG A 217 -6.58 -15.75 15.96
C ARG A 217 -7.85 -15.29 15.22
N GLU A 218 -8.89 -15.06 16.01
CA GLU A 218 -10.15 -14.46 15.59
C GLU A 218 -9.94 -13.15 14.84
N LEU A 219 -10.60 -13.06 13.69
CA LEU A 219 -10.60 -11.89 12.84
C LEU A 219 -11.66 -10.91 13.28
N VAL A 220 -11.27 -9.64 13.28
CA VAL A 220 -12.17 -8.53 13.54
C VAL A 220 -12.85 -8.17 12.22
N PRO A 221 -14.20 -8.30 12.12
CA PRO A 221 -14.92 -7.82 10.95
C PRO A 221 -14.76 -6.31 10.79
N GLY A 222 -14.67 -5.84 9.54
CA GLY A 222 -14.47 -4.42 9.26
C GLY A 222 -14.24 -4.08 7.80
N LEU A 223 -13.53 -4.93 7.05
CA LEU A 223 -13.33 -4.74 5.61
C LEU A 223 -14.48 -5.38 4.83
N VAL A 224 -15.48 -4.59 4.46
CA VAL A 224 -16.68 -5.03 3.73
C VAL A 224 -16.44 -4.87 2.22
N GLN A 225 -16.64 -5.95 1.44
CA GLN A 225 -16.43 -5.90 0.00
C GLN A 225 -17.61 -5.22 -0.71
N LEU A 226 -17.31 -4.30 -1.62
CA LEU A 226 -18.27 -3.55 -2.44
C LEU A 226 -18.33 -4.03 -3.89
N SER A 227 -17.19 -4.45 -4.45
CA SER A 227 -17.13 -4.84 -5.86
C SER A 227 -17.89 -6.14 -6.11
N ASN A 228 -18.78 -6.11 -7.10
CA ASN A 228 -19.38 -7.29 -7.72
C ASN A 228 -18.67 -7.73 -9.02
N ARG A 229 -17.53 -7.10 -9.36
CA ARG A 229 -16.72 -7.38 -10.56
C ARG A 229 -15.31 -7.88 -10.23
N MET A 230 -14.91 -7.81 -8.96
CA MET A 230 -13.60 -8.21 -8.46
C MET A 230 -13.80 -8.94 -7.14
N ILE A 231 -12.98 -9.96 -6.89
CA ILE A 231 -12.92 -10.68 -5.61
C ILE A 231 -11.65 -10.19 -4.90
N VAL A 232 -11.71 -9.95 -3.60
CA VAL A 232 -10.53 -9.71 -2.76
C VAL A 232 -10.15 -11.04 -2.10
N PRO A 233 -9.09 -11.74 -2.53
CA PRO A 233 -8.71 -13.01 -1.92
C PRO A 233 -8.08 -12.79 -0.54
N PRO A 234 -8.23 -13.74 0.42
CA PRO A 234 -7.65 -13.60 1.75
C PRO A 234 -6.12 -13.41 1.75
N ASP A 235 -5.39 -14.13 0.90
CA ASP A 235 -3.91 -14.06 0.85
C ASP A 235 -3.37 -12.83 0.07
N GLY A 236 -4.24 -12.04 -0.54
CA GLY A 236 -3.89 -10.87 -1.37
C GLY A 236 -4.47 -10.92 -2.79
N ILE A 237 -4.64 -9.75 -3.41
CA ILE A 237 -5.01 -9.61 -4.83
C ILE A 237 -3.78 -9.92 -5.69
N THR A 238 -3.89 -10.85 -6.63
CA THR A 238 -2.79 -11.30 -7.50
C THR A 238 -2.79 -10.61 -8.86
N PHE A 239 -1.61 -10.33 -9.42
CA PHE A 239 -1.44 -9.75 -10.76
C PHE A 239 -0.86 -10.76 -11.77
N GLU A 240 -0.97 -10.47 -13.07
CA GLU A 240 -0.15 -11.12 -14.11
C GLU A 240 1.28 -10.52 -14.09
N PRO A 241 2.28 -11.14 -14.74
CA PRO A 241 3.61 -10.57 -14.85
C PRO A 241 3.61 -9.16 -15.45
N GLN A 242 4.12 -8.18 -14.68
CA GLN A 242 4.25 -6.79 -15.11
C GLN A 242 5.68 -6.27 -14.92
N ALA A 243 6.15 -5.49 -15.87
CA ALA A 243 7.49 -4.88 -15.86
C ALA A 243 7.41 -3.41 -15.40
N GLY A 244 6.89 -3.16 -14.19
CA GLY A 244 6.68 -1.81 -13.67
C GLY A 244 5.38 -1.14 -14.16
N ALA A 245 4.41 -1.92 -14.66
CA ALA A 245 3.10 -1.38 -15.00
C ALA A 245 2.38 -0.85 -13.76
N LEU A 246 1.58 0.20 -13.92
CA LEU A 246 0.99 0.93 -12.80
C LEU A 246 -0.40 0.40 -12.43
N VAL A 247 -0.69 0.35 -11.14
CA VAL A 247 -2.05 0.28 -10.59
C VAL A 247 -2.35 1.57 -9.85
N GLY A 248 -3.49 2.18 -10.15
CA GLY A 248 -4.02 3.32 -9.40
C GLY A 248 -4.71 2.83 -8.14
N ALA A 249 -4.43 3.46 -7.01
CA ALA A 249 -5.10 3.22 -5.74
C ALA A 249 -5.60 4.55 -5.16
N ALA A 250 -6.83 4.57 -4.66
CA ALA A 250 -7.39 5.70 -3.94
C ALA A 250 -8.15 5.22 -2.71
N TRP A 251 -7.86 5.80 -1.55
CA TRP A 251 -8.67 5.65 -0.34
C TRP A 251 -9.43 6.94 -0.10
N LEU A 252 -10.76 6.89 -0.20
CA LEU A 252 -11.65 8.05 -0.09
C LEU A 252 -12.65 7.80 1.05
N ALA A 253 -12.87 8.80 1.90
CA ALA A 253 -13.95 8.76 2.87
C ALA A 253 -15.30 8.91 2.16
N LEU A 254 -16.25 8.01 2.41
CA LEU A 254 -17.62 8.05 1.89
C LEU A 254 -18.65 8.01 3.04
N PRO A 255 -19.81 8.68 2.92
CA PRO A 255 -20.89 8.66 3.91
C PRO A 255 -21.80 7.44 3.73
N LEU A 256 -21.27 6.21 3.80
CA LEU A 256 -22.08 4.99 3.55
C LEU A 256 -23.01 4.60 4.71
N SER A 257 -22.91 5.29 5.85
CA SER A 257 -23.73 5.10 7.05
C SER A 257 -23.86 6.41 7.82
N GLU A 258 -25.03 6.67 8.41
CA GLU A 258 -25.23 7.80 9.32
C GLU A 258 -24.53 7.55 10.68
N PRO A 259 -23.99 8.59 11.35
CA PRO A 259 -23.44 8.47 12.70
C PRO A 259 -24.47 7.96 13.71
N TYR A 260 -24.04 7.16 14.68
CA TYR A 260 -24.92 6.65 15.73
C TYR A 260 -24.22 6.44 17.08
N GLU A 261 -25.01 6.31 18.15
CA GLU A 261 -24.55 5.87 19.47
C GLU A 261 -25.11 4.46 19.77
N ARG A 262 -24.28 3.58 20.33
CA ARG A 262 -24.70 2.27 20.86
C ARG A 262 -23.90 1.95 22.11
N ASP A 263 -24.59 1.73 23.23
CA ASP A 263 -23.99 1.36 24.52
C ASP A 263 -22.84 2.29 24.99
N GLY A 264 -22.96 3.59 24.68
CA GLY A 264 -21.95 4.63 24.97
C GLY A 264 -20.79 4.72 23.96
N LEU A 265 -20.72 3.80 22.98
CA LEU A 265 -19.82 3.93 21.83
C LEU A 265 -20.44 4.86 20.79
N LEU A 266 -19.68 5.88 20.39
CA LEU A 266 -20.05 6.84 19.35
C LEU A 266 -19.35 6.45 18.04
N VAL A 267 -20.13 6.31 16.97
CA VAL A 267 -19.69 5.81 15.66
C VAL A 267 -19.83 6.91 14.61
N GLY A 268 -18.75 7.18 13.86
CA GLY A 268 -18.69 8.24 12.85
C GLY A 268 -19.31 7.88 11.49
N ASP A 269 -19.15 8.79 10.53
CA ASP A 269 -19.73 8.70 9.17
C ASP A 269 -18.75 8.19 8.09
N LYS A 270 -17.43 8.19 8.34
CA LYS A 270 -16.42 7.95 7.30
C LYS A 270 -16.16 6.46 7.06
N SER A 271 -16.88 5.92 6.09
CA SER A 271 -16.58 4.64 5.46
C SER A 271 -15.41 4.80 4.48
N TRP A 272 -14.19 4.55 4.96
CA TRP A 272 -12.97 4.65 4.16
C TRP A 272 -12.93 3.58 3.08
N THR A 273 -13.07 4.00 1.83
CA THR A 273 -13.36 3.15 0.68
C THR A 273 -12.19 3.11 -0.29
N LEU A 274 -11.73 1.90 -0.63
CA LEU A 274 -10.74 1.68 -1.67
C LEU A 274 -11.39 1.72 -3.05
N PHE A 275 -10.80 2.50 -3.94
CA PHE A 275 -10.97 2.42 -5.37
C PHE A 275 -9.65 1.96 -6.00
N LEU A 276 -9.74 1.10 -7.02
CA LEU A 276 -8.58 0.71 -7.84
C LEU A 276 -8.78 1.09 -9.31
N GLU A 277 -7.66 1.31 -9.99
CA GLU A 277 -7.57 1.44 -11.44
C GLU A 277 -6.47 0.55 -12.02
N SER A 278 -6.81 -0.20 -13.06
CA SER A 278 -5.93 -0.91 -13.98
C SER A 278 -6.53 -0.87 -15.39
N ALA A 279 -5.81 -1.41 -16.39
CA ALA A 279 -6.33 -1.54 -17.75
C ALA A 279 -7.60 -2.43 -17.87
N ASN A 280 -7.90 -3.26 -16.87
CA ASN A 280 -9.04 -4.18 -16.87
C ASN A 280 -10.07 -3.96 -15.74
N PHE A 281 -9.81 -3.05 -14.79
CA PHE A 281 -10.74 -2.71 -13.70
C PHE A 281 -10.62 -1.23 -13.32
N ARG A 282 -11.75 -0.53 -13.15
CA ARG A 282 -11.80 0.82 -12.54
C ARG A 282 -13.06 0.91 -11.68
N GLY A 283 -12.93 1.16 -10.38
CA GLY A 283 -14.08 1.29 -9.47
C GLY A 283 -13.79 0.97 -7.99
N PRO A 284 -14.82 1.02 -7.12
CA PRO A 284 -14.70 0.69 -5.71
C PRO A 284 -14.49 -0.82 -5.51
N VAL A 285 -13.74 -1.18 -4.47
CA VAL A 285 -13.36 -2.57 -4.15
C VAL A 285 -13.96 -3.02 -2.82
N ALA A 286 -13.64 -2.31 -1.75
CA ALA A 286 -14.05 -2.59 -0.38
C ALA A 286 -13.98 -1.31 0.47
N TYR A 287 -14.59 -1.29 1.65
CA TYR A 287 -14.45 -0.20 2.62
C TYR A 287 -14.27 -0.73 4.05
N TRP A 288 -13.65 0.09 4.89
CA TRP A 288 -13.60 -0.12 6.34
C TRP A 288 -14.83 0.47 7.01
N THR A 289 -15.61 -0.33 7.74
CA THR A 289 -16.78 0.18 8.44
C THR A 289 -16.37 1.13 9.58
N PRO A 290 -17.18 2.17 9.88
CA PRO A 290 -16.92 3.09 10.99
C PRO A 290 -16.67 2.37 12.32
N GLU A 291 -17.45 1.33 12.63
CA GLU A 291 -17.41 0.60 13.91
C GLU A 291 -16.05 -0.01 14.22
N SER A 292 -15.30 -0.46 13.21
CA SER A 292 -13.95 -1.00 13.40
C SER A 292 -13.02 0.06 14.00
N TRP A 293 -13.12 1.30 13.52
CA TRP A 293 -12.38 2.45 14.04
C TRP A 293 -12.93 2.90 15.40
N SER A 294 -14.25 2.91 15.59
CA SER A 294 -14.84 3.37 16.85
C SER A 294 -14.48 2.44 18.02
N ARG A 295 -14.42 1.12 17.80
CA ARG A 295 -14.33 0.08 18.84
C ARG A 295 -13.26 0.31 19.90
N VAL A 296 -12.04 0.73 19.50
CA VAL A 296 -10.93 0.98 20.45
C VAL A 296 -11.24 2.09 21.46
N THR A 297 -12.20 2.97 21.14
CA THR A 297 -12.56 4.13 21.97
C THR A 297 -13.60 3.84 23.05
N ALA A 298 -14.22 2.65 23.03
CA ALA A 298 -15.43 2.33 23.81
C ALA A 298 -15.31 2.56 25.33
N ASN A 299 -14.10 2.43 25.89
CA ASN A 299 -13.83 2.67 27.32
C ASN A 299 -12.64 3.63 27.56
N HIS A 300 -12.24 4.41 26.55
CA HIS A 300 -11.05 5.27 26.62
C HIS A 300 -11.36 6.71 26.14
N PRO A 301 -11.88 7.58 27.03
CA PRO A 301 -12.39 8.91 26.67
C PRO A 301 -11.47 9.80 25.81
N PRO A 302 -10.13 9.83 25.99
CA PRO A 302 -9.26 10.63 25.12
C PRO A 302 -9.35 10.26 23.63
N SER A 303 -9.66 9.01 23.31
CA SER A 303 -9.76 8.55 21.91
C SER A 303 -11.13 8.78 21.26
N GLN A 304 -12.15 9.22 22.00
CA GLN A 304 -13.46 9.54 21.43
C GLN A 304 -13.36 10.69 20.41
N PHE A 305 -14.02 10.52 19.26
CA PHE A 305 -13.93 11.41 18.09
C PHE A 305 -12.51 11.58 17.52
N ARG A 306 -11.59 10.62 17.74
CA ARG A 306 -10.20 10.62 17.21
C ARG A 306 -9.95 9.57 16.12
N GLY A 307 -10.84 8.60 15.98
CA GLY A 307 -10.75 7.53 14.99
C GLY A 307 -10.94 8.01 13.55
N MET A 308 -10.57 7.16 12.60
CA MET A 308 -10.73 7.44 11.16
C MET A 308 -12.20 7.56 10.73
N ASP A 309 -13.14 6.97 11.46
CA ASP A 309 -14.58 7.19 11.29
C ASP A 309 -15.00 8.66 11.50
N HIS A 310 -14.31 9.37 12.39
CA HIS A 310 -14.57 10.76 12.73
C HIS A 310 -13.65 11.75 12.03
N ARG A 311 -12.39 11.38 11.79
CA ARG A 311 -11.33 12.30 11.36
C ARG A 311 -11.05 12.24 9.85
N PRO A 312 -10.70 13.37 9.23
CA PRO A 312 -9.92 13.33 7.99
C PRO A 312 -8.54 12.74 8.27
N ILE A 313 -7.83 12.28 7.23
CA ILE A 313 -6.43 11.88 7.35
C ILE A 313 -5.51 13.09 7.57
N ASP A 314 -4.39 12.84 8.24
CA ASP A 314 -3.27 13.77 8.35
C ASP A 314 -2.64 14.02 6.96
N THR A 315 -2.59 15.30 6.57
CA THR A 315 -2.04 15.77 5.29
C THR A 315 -0.70 16.48 5.40
N GLU A 316 -0.14 16.70 6.60
CA GLU A 316 1.04 17.59 6.75
C GLU A 316 2.27 17.06 5.99
N TYR A 317 2.50 15.75 6.09
CA TYR A 317 3.44 15.00 5.27
C TYR A 317 3.04 13.52 5.25
N ARG A 318 3.09 12.83 4.10
CA ARG A 318 2.88 11.38 3.99
C ARG A 318 4.13 10.68 3.46
N ILE A 319 4.54 9.60 4.11
CA ILE A 319 5.68 8.78 3.67
C ILE A 319 5.19 7.77 2.64
N PHE A 320 5.74 7.85 1.43
CA PHE A 320 5.66 6.80 0.43
C PHE A 320 6.94 5.96 0.52
N ALA A 321 6.81 4.67 0.78
CA ALA A 321 7.94 3.78 0.98
C ALA A 321 7.89 2.57 0.04
N ALA A 322 9.07 2.13 -0.38
CA ALA A 322 9.37 0.75 -0.72
C ALA A 322 10.16 0.17 0.47
N HIS A 323 9.46 -0.57 1.32
CA HIS A 323 10.01 -1.25 2.48
C HIS A 323 10.60 -2.59 2.07
N LEU A 324 11.76 -2.93 2.65
CA LEU A 324 12.55 -4.12 2.36
C LEU A 324 13.03 -4.72 3.67
N ASP A 325 12.62 -5.94 4.00
CA ASP A 325 13.31 -6.78 4.99
C ASP A 325 13.69 -8.10 4.31
N LEU A 326 14.96 -8.48 4.39
CA LEU A 326 15.55 -9.56 3.61
C LEU A 326 16.43 -10.46 4.48
N PRO A 327 16.43 -11.79 4.27
CA PRO A 327 17.47 -12.63 4.84
C PRO A 327 18.84 -12.27 4.25
N SER A 328 19.92 -12.59 4.96
CA SER A 328 21.28 -12.54 4.43
C SER A 328 22.05 -13.83 4.71
N VAL A 329 23.13 -14.03 3.96
CA VAL A 329 24.21 -14.96 4.32
C VAL A 329 25.48 -14.17 4.57
N SER A 330 26.18 -14.47 5.66
CA SER A 330 27.33 -13.69 6.14
C SER A 330 28.58 -14.54 6.33
N THR A 331 29.76 -13.90 6.31
CA THR A 331 31.03 -14.54 6.65
C THR A 331 32.06 -13.52 7.11
N ASN A 332 32.97 -13.91 8.00
CA ASN A 332 34.16 -13.13 8.30
C ASN A 332 35.32 -13.63 7.41
N GLU A 333 36.00 -12.70 6.72
CA GLU A 333 37.22 -13.00 5.99
C GLU A 333 38.25 -11.87 6.16
N ASN A 334 39.45 -12.24 6.59
CA ASN A 334 40.57 -11.33 6.91
C ASN A 334 40.21 -10.24 7.94
N GLU A 335 39.61 -10.65 9.07
CA GLU A 335 39.22 -9.75 10.19
C GLU A 335 38.23 -8.64 9.77
N ARG A 336 37.37 -8.95 8.79
CA ARG A 336 36.26 -8.09 8.32
C ARG A 336 35.02 -8.93 8.10
N ASP A 337 33.87 -8.42 8.54
CA ASP A 337 32.58 -9.03 8.23
C ASP A 337 32.06 -8.62 6.85
N TRP A 338 31.37 -9.56 6.20
CA TRP A 338 30.75 -9.42 4.89
C TRP A 338 29.38 -10.08 4.93
N PHE A 339 28.41 -9.52 4.21
CA PHE A 339 27.13 -10.20 3.97
C PHE A 339 26.67 -10.07 2.53
N ARG A 340 25.78 -10.98 2.16
CA ARG A 340 25.07 -11.01 0.88
C ARG A 340 23.57 -11.14 1.13
N ILE A 341 22.77 -10.42 0.37
CA ILE A 341 21.31 -10.56 0.30
C ILE A 341 20.88 -11.31 -0.98
N PRO A 342 19.61 -11.75 -1.05
CA PRO A 342 18.99 -12.13 -2.31
C PRO A 342 19.14 -11.05 -3.38
N GLN A 343 19.34 -11.46 -4.64
CA GLN A 343 19.33 -10.54 -5.77
C GLN A 343 17.94 -9.94 -5.93
N ILE A 344 17.86 -8.61 -5.86
CA ILE A 344 16.65 -7.84 -6.15
C ILE A 344 16.77 -7.21 -7.53
N GLU A 345 15.69 -7.29 -8.29
CA GLU A 345 15.56 -6.69 -9.61
C GLU A 345 14.42 -5.67 -9.63
N PHE A 346 14.63 -4.61 -10.41
CA PHE A 346 13.71 -3.50 -10.58
C PHE A 346 13.49 -3.23 -12.07
N PRO A 347 12.26 -2.89 -12.52
CA PRO A 347 11.99 -2.54 -13.90
C PRO A 347 12.64 -1.20 -14.25
N VAL A 348 13.31 -1.14 -15.39
CA VAL A 348 14.03 0.06 -15.84
C VAL A 348 13.48 0.55 -17.18
N ASP A 349 13.09 1.82 -17.23
CA ASP A 349 12.54 2.44 -18.44
C ASP A 349 13.62 2.89 -19.45
N GLY A 350 13.20 3.43 -20.59
CA GLY A 350 14.09 3.95 -21.63
C GLY A 350 14.98 5.14 -21.22
N GLN A 351 14.74 5.74 -20.05
CA GLN A 351 15.56 6.81 -19.46
C GLN A 351 16.52 6.28 -18.37
N GLY A 352 16.34 5.04 -17.91
CA GLY A 352 17.12 4.44 -16.82
C GLY A 352 16.43 4.51 -15.46
N ARG A 353 15.11 4.73 -15.42
CA ARG A 353 14.34 4.95 -14.19
C ARG A 353 13.53 3.73 -13.79
N THR A 354 13.42 3.49 -12.48
CA THR A 354 12.34 2.74 -11.86
C THR A 354 11.42 3.72 -11.15
N ILE A 355 10.16 3.80 -11.54
CA ILE A 355 9.13 4.56 -10.81
C ILE A 355 8.53 3.65 -9.75
N PHE A 356 8.45 4.13 -8.50
CA PHE A 356 7.72 3.45 -7.43
C PHE A 356 6.30 4.00 -7.29
N HIS A 357 6.16 5.32 -7.22
CA HIS A 357 4.86 5.99 -7.12
C HIS A 357 4.82 7.27 -7.96
N GLN A 358 3.62 7.64 -8.40
CA GLN A 358 3.37 8.88 -9.15
C GLN A 358 1.94 9.42 -8.97
N ASP A 359 1.73 10.68 -9.38
CA ASP A 359 0.45 11.39 -9.44
C ASP A 359 -0.32 11.49 -8.10
N VAL A 360 0.40 11.73 -7.01
CA VAL A 360 -0.17 11.76 -5.65
C VAL A 360 -1.14 12.93 -5.49
N THR A 361 -2.42 12.63 -5.23
CA THR A 361 -3.50 13.62 -5.13
C THR A 361 -4.27 13.48 -3.81
N PHE A 362 -4.38 14.55 -3.05
CA PHE A 362 -5.25 14.67 -1.87
C PHE A 362 -6.64 15.20 -2.26
N TYR A 363 -7.67 14.80 -1.51
CA TYR A 363 -9.08 15.08 -1.80
C TYR A 363 -9.74 15.84 -0.65
N GLY A 364 -10.31 17.00 -0.95
CA GLY A 364 -11.17 17.73 -0.03
C GLY A 364 -12.60 17.21 -0.01
N LYS A 365 -13.38 17.65 0.99
CA LYS A 365 -14.74 17.17 1.27
C LYS A 365 -15.68 17.27 0.06
N GLY A 366 -15.59 18.37 -0.69
CA GLY A 366 -16.36 18.62 -1.91
C GLY A 366 -16.01 17.70 -3.09
N ALA A 367 -14.84 17.04 -3.08
CA ALA A 367 -14.36 16.24 -4.22
C ALA A 367 -15.26 15.03 -4.49
N VAL A 368 -15.75 14.38 -3.42
CA VAL A 368 -16.64 13.20 -3.48
C VAL A 368 -17.61 13.16 -2.31
N TYR A 369 -17.16 13.38 -1.06
CA TYR A 369 -17.94 13.12 0.15
C TYR A 369 -19.29 13.87 0.16
N ASP A 370 -19.26 15.18 -0.06
CA ASP A 370 -20.47 16.00 -0.07
C ASP A 370 -21.42 15.63 -1.22
N GLN A 371 -20.87 15.33 -2.40
CA GLN A 371 -21.68 14.94 -3.56
C GLN A 371 -22.37 13.58 -3.37
N VAL A 372 -21.74 12.65 -2.65
CA VAL A 372 -22.36 11.37 -2.28
C VAL A 372 -23.40 11.56 -1.18
N LYS A 373 -23.18 12.46 -0.21
CA LYS A 373 -24.20 12.79 0.81
C LYS A 373 -25.42 13.45 0.18
N ASP A 374 -25.23 14.46 -0.68
CA ASP A 374 -26.31 15.09 -1.45
C ASP A 374 -27.12 14.06 -2.26
N ALA A 375 -26.46 13.07 -2.87
CA ALA A 375 -27.12 12.01 -3.62
C ALA A 375 -27.92 11.04 -2.73
N LEU A 376 -27.41 10.69 -1.54
CA LEU A 376 -28.13 9.88 -0.55
C LEU A 376 -29.37 10.61 0.01
N ASP A 377 -29.27 11.93 0.19
CA ASP A 377 -30.37 12.79 0.64
C ASP A 377 -31.37 13.13 -0.51
N GLY A 378 -31.25 12.47 -1.67
CA GLY A 378 -32.21 12.52 -2.79
C GLY A 378 -31.78 13.34 -4.00
N GLY A 379 -30.53 13.80 -4.05
CA GLY A 379 -29.92 14.52 -5.17
C GLY A 379 -29.62 13.65 -6.39
N GLN A 380 -28.73 14.12 -7.26
CA GLN A 380 -28.22 13.35 -8.39
C GLN A 380 -26.94 12.63 -8.01
N LEU A 381 -26.78 11.37 -8.44
CA LEU A 381 -25.54 10.61 -8.26
C LEU A 381 -24.37 11.33 -8.97
N PRO A 382 -23.23 11.57 -8.29
CA PRO A 382 -22.06 12.17 -8.93
C PRO A 382 -21.47 11.22 -9.99
N LEU A 383 -21.14 11.80 -11.16
CA LEU A 383 -20.48 11.11 -12.27
C LEU A 383 -19.02 11.55 -12.47
N THR A 384 -18.58 12.55 -11.71
CA THR A 384 -17.26 13.18 -11.77
C THR A 384 -16.86 13.65 -10.39
N VAL A 385 -15.57 13.63 -10.06
CA VAL A 385 -15.03 14.36 -8.90
C VAL A 385 -15.10 15.87 -9.14
N ASP A 386 -15.20 16.68 -8.08
CA ASP A 386 -14.98 18.13 -8.20
C ASP A 386 -13.47 18.44 -8.25
N PRO A 387 -12.92 18.94 -9.38
CA PRO A 387 -11.50 19.23 -9.51
C PRO A 387 -11.03 20.43 -8.67
N SER A 388 -11.93 21.30 -8.21
CA SER A 388 -11.57 22.41 -7.32
C SER A 388 -11.29 21.96 -5.88
N SER A 389 -11.73 20.75 -5.53
CA SER A 389 -11.47 20.06 -4.26
C SER A 389 -10.33 19.02 -4.36
N LEU A 390 -9.51 19.04 -5.42
CA LEU A 390 -8.33 18.18 -5.56
C LEU A 390 -7.03 18.98 -5.38
N MET A 391 -5.99 18.34 -4.86
CA MET A 391 -4.64 18.92 -4.81
C MET A 391 -3.57 17.86 -5.09
N HIS A 392 -2.71 18.12 -6.08
CA HIS A 392 -1.45 17.40 -6.27
C HIS A 392 -0.47 17.68 -5.12
N ALA A 393 0.21 16.65 -4.62
CA ALA A 393 1.28 16.78 -3.64
C ALA A 393 2.63 16.35 -4.25
N PRO A 394 3.67 17.22 -4.25
CA PRO A 394 4.97 16.86 -4.76
C PRO A 394 5.62 15.79 -3.88
N LEU A 395 6.08 14.72 -4.52
CA LEU A 395 6.95 13.71 -3.94
C LEU A 395 8.39 14.21 -3.93
N GLN A 396 9.03 14.21 -2.78
CA GLN A 396 10.45 14.56 -2.61
C GLN A 396 11.20 13.41 -1.93
N THR A 397 12.32 13.00 -2.51
CA THR A 397 13.19 11.94 -2.01
C THR A 397 14.01 12.38 -0.80
N HIS A 398 14.52 11.39 -0.06
CA HIS A 398 15.36 11.59 1.14
C HIS A 398 16.60 10.69 1.07
N ARG A 399 17.44 10.71 2.10
CA ARG A 399 18.50 9.70 2.27
C ARG A 399 17.93 8.28 2.36
N TRP A 400 18.73 7.29 1.95
CA TRP A 400 18.48 5.88 2.17
C TRP A 400 18.15 5.58 3.65
N GLY A 401 17.15 4.74 3.89
CA GLY A 401 16.75 4.28 5.23
C GLY A 401 16.94 2.78 5.42
N LEU A 402 18.05 2.24 4.90
CA LEU A 402 18.39 0.81 4.94
C LEU A 402 19.53 0.56 5.94
N GLN A 403 19.47 -0.56 6.66
CA GLN A 403 20.47 -0.96 7.66
C GLN A 403 20.63 -2.50 7.72
N SER A 404 21.73 -2.96 8.32
CA SER A 404 21.96 -4.37 8.69
C SER A 404 22.60 -4.42 10.07
N ASP A 405 22.03 -5.22 10.98
CA ASP A 405 22.47 -5.38 12.37
C ASP A 405 22.73 -4.06 13.13
N GLY A 406 21.92 -3.03 12.87
CA GLY A 406 21.98 -1.71 13.49
C GLY A 406 22.87 -0.68 12.78
N LYS A 407 23.65 -1.08 11.77
CA LYS A 407 24.56 -0.21 11.00
C LYS A 407 23.93 0.24 9.69
N GLU A 408 24.03 1.52 9.35
CA GLU A 408 23.47 2.07 8.10
C GLU A 408 24.18 1.54 6.84
N ILE A 409 23.43 1.37 5.75
CA ILE A 409 23.99 1.11 4.42
C ILE A 409 24.34 2.45 3.75
N VAL A 410 25.61 2.64 3.35
CA VAL A 410 26.12 3.88 2.73
C VAL A 410 26.85 3.57 1.42
N GLY A 411 26.90 4.51 0.47
CA GLY A 411 27.61 4.30 -0.80
C GLY A 411 26.79 3.68 -1.93
N LEU A 412 25.47 3.56 -1.77
CA LEU A 412 24.55 3.03 -2.78
C LEU A 412 24.49 3.91 -4.04
N GLU A 413 24.73 5.21 -3.91
CA GLU A 413 24.79 6.20 -4.99
C GLU A 413 25.88 5.94 -6.04
N ARG A 414 26.81 5.01 -5.75
CA ARG A 414 27.77 4.47 -6.74
C ARG A 414 27.11 3.55 -7.78
N PHE A 415 25.95 2.98 -7.45
CA PHE A 415 25.25 1.96 -8.24
C PHE A 415 23.85 2.44 -8.68
N VAL A 416 23.14 3.17 -7.81
CA VAL A 416 21.77 3.63 -8.03
C VAL A 416 21.50 4.89 -7.21
N ALA A 417 20.88 5.90 -7.81
CA ALA A 417 20.47 7.13 -7.12
C ALA A 417 18.98 7.11 -6.74
N LEU A 418 18.64 7.84 -5.68
CA LEU A 418 17.25 8.21 -5.37
C LEU A 418 16.95 9.52 -6.08
N GLU A 419 15.86 9.55 -6.84
CA GLU A 419 15.45 10.72 -7.62
C GLU A 419 13.92 10.89 -7.56
N ASP A 420 13.49 12.15 -7.63
CA ASP A 420 12.12 12.57 -7.94
C ASP A 420 12.11 13.36 -9.26
N TRP A 421 10.97 13.32 -9.96
CA TRP A 421 10.87 13.79 -11.34
C TRP A 421 9.64 14.68 -11.56
N ASP A 422 9.89 15.84 -12.13
CA ASP A 422 8.88 16.80 -12.57
C ASP A 422 8.25 16.44 -13.91
N THR A 423 7.14 17.13 -14.20
CA THR A 423 6.56 17.29 -15.54
C THR A 423 6.26 18.77 -15.78
N ASP A 424 6.03 19.18 -17.03
CA ASP A 424 5.64 20.56 -17.39
C ASP A 424 4.41 21.10 -16.61
N GLU A 425 3.60 20.21 -16.03
CA GLU A 425 2.36 20.51 -15.31
C GLU A 425 2.44 20.29 -13.78
N LYS A 426 3.42 19.52 -13.27
CA LYS A 426 3.50 19.06 -11.86
C LYS A 426 4.94 18.86 -11.37
N GLU A 427 5.31 19.55 -10.29
CA GLU A 427 6.52 19.33 -9.47
C GLU A 427 6.42 18.00 -8.70
N GLY A 428 7.52 17.25 -8.59
CA GLY A 428 7.56 15.99 -7.82
C GLY A 428 6.47 15.01 -8.23
N TRP A 429 6.25 14.86 -9.55
CA TRP A 429 5.16 14.06 -10.11
C TRP A 429 5.33 12.56 -9.87
N ALA A 430 6.57 12.07 -9.90
CA ALA A 430 6.94 10.69 -9.65
C ALA A 430 8.26 10.59 -8.87
N TRP A 431 8.52 9.44 -8.24
CA TRP A 431 9.80 9.15 -7.57
C TRP A 431 10.22 7.69 -7.71
N GLY A 432 11.50 7.42 -7.48
CA GLY A 432 12.03 6.07 -7.34
C GLY A 432 13.53 6.01 -7.48
N LEU A 433 14.01 5.16 -8.39
CA LEU A 433 15.44 4.85 -8.59
C LEU A 433 15.92 5.28 -9.97
N GLN A 434 17.10 5.89 -10.04
CA GLN A 434 17.82 6.18 -11.29
C GLN A 434 19.07 5.31 -11.41
N TRP A 435 19.13 4.52 -12.47
CA TRP A 435 20.20 3.55 -12.74
C TRP A 435 21.18 4.12 -13.79
N PRO A 436 22.45 4.38 -13.45
CA PRO A 436 23.44 4.91 -14.39
C PRO A 436 23.81 3.91 -15.50
N ASP A 437 23.83 2.62 -15.17
CA ASP A 437 24.13 1.49 -16.07
C ASP A 437 22.88 0.92 -16.76
N ARG A 438 21.69 1.25 -16.23
CA ARG A 438 20.37 0.73 -16.60
C ARG A 438 20.17 -0.77 -16.34
N SER A 439 20.91 -1.37 -15.41
CA SER A 439 20.79 -2.81 -15.10
C SER A 439 19.51 -3.16 -14.34
N GLY A 440 19.07 -2.31 -13.41
CA GLY A 440 17.96 -2.60 -12.51
C GLY A 440 18.31 -3.59 -11.39
N VAL A 441 19.59 -3.98 -11.26
CA VAL A 441 20.04 -5.00 -10.31
C VAL A 441 20.58 -4.33 -9.05
N PHE A 442 19.93 -4.54 -7.91
CA PHE A 442 20.34 -3.91 -6.66
C PHE A 442 21.65 -4.51 -6.11
N PRO A 443 22.56 -3.71 -5.54
CA PRO A 443 23.78 -4.21 -4.90
C PRO A 443 23.47 -5.29 -3.87
N SER A 444 23.94 -6.50 -4.15
CA SER A 444 23.59 -7.69 -3.37
C SER A 444 24.67 -8.12 -2.37
N TYR A 445 25.84 -7.49 -2.38
CA TYR A 445 27.01 -7.83 -1.57
C TYR A 445 27.50 -6.60 -0.81
N PHE A 446 27.85 -6.78 0.45
CA PHE A 446 28.20 -5.71 1.38
C PHE A 446 29.45 -6.07 2.20
N LYS A 447 30.30 -5.08 2.46
CA LYS A 447 31.48 -5.19 3.31
C LYS A 447 31.38 -4.23 4.50
N GLU A 448 31.84 -4.67 5.66
CA GLU A 448 31.94 -3.80 6.83
C GLU A 448 33.03 -2.73 6.62
N SER A 449 32.72 -1.49 6.98
CA SER A 449 33.64 -0.36 6.92
C SER A 449 33.54 0.51 8.18
N GLY A 450 33.78 -0.08 9.35
CA GLY A 450 33.63 0.57 10.64
C GLY A 450 32.23 0.35 11.21
N ASP A 451 31.47 1.43 11.40
CA ASP A 451 30.09 1.38 11.90
C ASP A 451 29.04 1.47 10.77
N GLU A 452 29.49 1.23 9.54
CA GLU A 452 28.73 1.34 8.29
C GLU A 452 28.95 0.11 7.40
N TRP A 453 27.95 -0.21 6.57
CA TRP A 453 28.05 -1.23 5.51
C TRP A 453 28.15 -0.58 4.13
N GLN A 454 29.11 -1.04 3.32
CA GLN A 454 29.32 -0.52 1.97
C GLN A 454 28.99 -1.56 0.89
N PRO A 455 28.19 -1.22 -0.13
CA PRO A 455 27.89 -2.09 -1.27
C PRO A 455 29.13 -2.28 -2.15
N VAL A 456 29.28 -3.48 -2.68
CA VAL A 456 30.37 -3.88 -3.55
C VAL A 456 29.91 -4.76 -4.71
N ASP A 457 30.71 -4.76 -5.77
CA ASP A 457 30.60 -5.75 -6.83
C ASP A 457 30.89 -7.17 -6.29
N ALA A 458 30.21 -8.18 -6.85
CA ALA A 458 30.38 -9.57 -6.44
C ALA A 458 31.85 -10.04 -6.49
N SER A 459 32.64 -9.49 -7.43
CA SER A 459 34.08 -9.76 -7.61
C SER A 459 34.98 -9.19 -6.51
N GLU A 460 34.51 -8.26 -5.66
CA GLU A 460 35.22 -7.83 -4.45
C GLU A 460 34.91 -8.71 -3.22
N SER A 461 33.83 -9.50 -3.26
CA SER A 461 33.36 -10.27 -2.10
C SER A 461 34.08 -11.63 -1.93
N PRO A 462 34.18 -12.16 -0.70
CA PRO A 462 34.69 -13.51 -0.43
C PRO A 462 34.02 -14.57 -1.31
N SER A 463 34.81 -15.51 -1.85
CA SER A 463 34.31 -16.56 -2.74
C SER A 463 33.22 -17.42 -2.10
N GLN A 464 33.24 -17.51 -0.77
CA GLN A 464 32.30 -18.21 0.09
C GLN A 464 30.90 -17.56 0.10
N LEU A 465 30.75 -16.29 -0.29
CA LEU A 465 29.45 -15.65 -0.49
C LEU A 465 28.94 -15.76 -1.94
N GLN A 466 29.80 -16.12 -2.91
CA GLN A 466 29.47 -16.20 -4.35
C GLN A 466 28.73 -17.51 -4.74
N ILE A 467 28.07 -18.16 -3.78
CA ILE A 467 27.35 -19.43 -3.97
C ILE A 467 26.12 -19.24 -4.89
N PRO A 468 25.78 -20.19 -5.79
CA PRO A 468 24.49 -20.19 -6.47
C PRO A 468 23.32 -20.44 -5.51
N ALA A 469 22.30 -19.58 -5.54
CA ALA A 469 21.04 -19.71 -4.76
C ALA A 469 21.21 -20.07 -3.26
N PRO A 470 21.91 -19.26 -2.44
CA PRO A 470 22.15 -19.54 -1.02
C PRO A 470 20.94 -19.27 -0.11
N PHE A 471 19.74 -19.04 -0.68
CA PHE A 471 18.51 -18.73 0.04
C PHE A 471 17.42 -19.73 -0.32
N ALA A 472 16.78 -20.31 0.69
CA ALA A 472 15.61 -21.16 0.50
C ALA A 472 14.44 -20.30 -0.03
N ARG A 473 13.69 -20.79 -1.00
CA ARG A 473 12.45 -20.14 -1.47
C ARG A 473 11.33 -20.29 -0.45
N SER A 474 10.42 -19.32 -0.41
CA SER A 474 9.15 -19.41 0.32
C SER A 474 8.33 -20.59 -0.18
N ALA A 475 7.97 -21.50 0.74
CA ALA A 475 7.15 -22.68 0.45
C ALA A 475 5.65 -22.37 0.55
N ARG A 476 4.81 -23.04 -0.25
CA ARG A 476 3.35 -22.94 -0.12
C ARG A 476 2.88 -23.55 1.20
N GLN A 477 2.03 -22.83 1.91
CA GLN A 477 1.37 -23.32 3.12
C GLN A 477 0.04 -24.00 2.78
N SER A 478 -0.54 -24.70 3.76
CA SER A 478 -1.89 -25.27 3.60
C SER A 478 -2.95 -24.18 3.45
N GLY A 479 -4.00 -24.49 2.70
CA GLY A 479 -5.10 -23.57 2.43
C GLY A 479 -5.82 -23.09 3.70
N TYR A 480 -6.56 -21.99 3.57
CA TYR A 480 -7.37 -21.43 4.65
C TYR A 480 -8.87 -21.71 4.43
N ALA A 481 -9.58 -21.92 5.52
CA ALA A 481 -10.99 -22.26 5.56
C ALA A 481 -11.59 -21.77 6.90
N PRO A 482 -12.23 -20.59 6.95
CA PRO A 482 -12.89 -20.14 8.17
C PRO A 482 -14.12 -21.01 8.45
N PRO A 483 -14.50 -21.22 9.73
CA PRO A 483 -15.80 -21.79 10.08
C PRO A 483 -16.93 -20.93 9.48
N LEU A 484 -17.95 -21.58 8.92
CA LEU A 484 -19.10 -20.91 8.28
C LEU A 484 -20.36 -21.01 9.15
N ASP A 485 -20.19 -21.27 10.45
CA ASP A 485 -21.20 -21.87 11.32
C ASP A 485 -22.42 -20.97 11.59
N ASN A 486 -22.31 -19.66 11.30
CA ASN A 486 -23.39 -18.67 11.36
C ASN A 486 -23.73 -18.03 9.99
N GLY A 487 -23.12 -18.48 8.89
CA GLY A 487 -23.27 -17.87 7.56
C GLY A 487 -24.46 -18.44 6.75
N PRO A 488 -24.94 -17.71 5.71
CA PRO A 488 -25.93 -18.25 4.78
C PRO A 488 -25.40 -19.48 4.03
N LEU A 489 -26.28 -20.41 3.64
CA LEU A 489 -25.90 -21.62 2.90
C LEU A 489 -25.12 -21.25 1.61
N PRO A 490 -23.85 -21.67 1.47
CA PRO A 490 -22.95 -21.04 0.50
C PRO A 490 -23.24 -21.50 -0.92
N GLN A 491 -23.61 -20.56 -1.79
CA GLN A 491 -23.67 -20.75 -3.24
C GLN A 491 -22.26 -20.64 -3.83
N VAL A 492 -21.45 -21.67 -3.57
CA VAL A 492 -20.02 -21.66 -3.87
C VAL A 492 -19.76 -21.52 -5.37
N SER A 493 -19.09 -20.43 -5.70
CA SER A 493 -18.34 -20.25 -6.95
C SER A 493 -16.85 -20.46 -6.69
N THR A 494 -16.08 -20.70 -7.75
CA THR A 494 -14.63 -20.89 -7.72
C THR A 494 -13.93 -19.99 -8.72
N ALA A 495 -12.78 -19.44 -8.34
CA ALA A 495 -11.86 -18.79 -9.26
C ALA A 495 -10.43 -19.28 -9.00
N ASN A 496 -9.65 -19.47 -10.07
CA ASN A 496 -8.22 -19.70 -10.00
C ASN A 496 -7.53 -18.32 -9.93
N LEU A 497 -6.45 -18.21 -9.15
CA LEU A 497 -5.68 -16.99 -8.98
C LEU A 497 -4.29 -17.13 -9.63
N ASN A 498 -3.62 -16.01 -9.91
CA ASN A 498 -2.36 -16.02 -10.68
C ASN A 498 -1.17 -16.56 -9.89
N ASP A 499 -1.32 -16.70 -8.57
CA ASP A 499 -0.39 -17.44 -7.70
C ASP A 499 -0.58 -18.98 -7.76
N GLY A 500 -1.52 -19.47 -8.58
CA GLY A 500 -1.86 -20.90 -8.71
C GLY A 500 -2.78 -21.45 -7.61
N SER A 501 -3.27 -20.61 -6.70
CA SER A 501 -4.27 -21.00 -5.70
C SER A 501 -5.70 -20.94 -6.26
N VAL A 502 -6.66 -21.46 -5.50
CA VAL A 502 -8.09 -21.49 -5.86
C VAL A 502 -8.90 -20.89 -4.72
N VAL A 503 -9.64 -19.81 -4.99
CA VAL A 503 -10.59 -19.23 -4.04
C VAL A 503 -11.98 -19.83 -4.25
N ARG A 504 -12.59 -20.34 -3.16
CA ARG A 504 -14.02 -20.66 -3.07
C ARG A 504 -14.72 -19.51 -2.37
N TYR A 505 -15.75 -18.96 -2.99
CA TYR A 505 -16.45 -17.77 -2.51
C TYR A 505 -17.96 -17.88 -2.71
N THR A 506 -18.74 -17.01 -2.08
CA THR A 506 -20.19 -16.87 -2.27
C THR A 506 -20.52 -15.39 -2.29
N TRP A 507 -21.35 -14.97 -3.24
CA TRP A 507 -21.89 -13.60 -3.24
C TRP A 507 -23.09 -13.52 -2.29
N TYR A 508 -22.96 -12.75 -1.24
CA TYR A 508 -24.07 -12.35 -0.37
C TYR A 508 -24.68 -11.03 -0.85
N ARG A 509 -25.94 -10.74 -0.49
CA ARG A 509 -26.43 -9.36 -0.59
C ARG A 509 -25.69 -8.51 0.43
N PHE A 510 -25.61 -7.20 0.22
CA PHE A 510 -24.93 -6.29 1.15
C PHE A 510 -25.45 -6.42 2.60
N VAL A 511 -26.76 -6.54 2.76
CA VAL A 511 -27.46 -6.76 4.04
C VAL A 511 -27.35 -8.18 4.61
N ASP A 512 -26.70 -9.11 3.89
CA ASP A 512 -26.42 -10.49 4.32
C ASP A 512 -24.91 -10.75 4.49
N GLN A 513 -24.05 -9.72 4.41
CA GLN A 513 -22.62 -9.89 4.74
C GLN A 513 -22.48 -10.08 6.27
N PRO A 514 -21.69 -11.07 6.72
CA PRO A 514 -21.57 -11.44 8.14
C PRO A 514 -20.60 -10.54 8.93
#